data_AF-A0A811QBV2-F1
#
_entry.id   AF-A0A811QBV2-F1
#
_cell.length_a   1.000
_cell.length_b   1.000
_cell.length_c   1.000
_cell.angle_alpha   90.00
_cell.angle_beta   90.00
_cell.angle_gamma   90.00
#
_symmetry.space_group_name_H-M   'P 1'
#
loop_
_entity.id
_entity.type
_entity.pdbx_description
1 polymer ?
#
loop_
_entity_poly.entity_id
_entity_poly.type
_entity_poly.pdbx_seq_one_letter_code
_entity_poly.pdbx_strand_id
1 'polypeptide(L)'
;MQAPKQLSNLEDLQTLETVEASKDLAEQLAKLTKLQSVWIDKIHAVDCANLFAALSMMPLLSSLLLSASDENEELCLQALKPESDKLHRLIIRGCWADKTLECPIFLDHGRNLKYLAISWCGL
;
A
#
# COMPACT_ATOMS: atom_id res chain seq x y z
N MET A 1 3.81 -14.93 1.73
CA MET A 1 2.85 -15.90 1.15
C MET A 1 2.28 -15.32 -0.13
N GLN A 2 2.26 -16.06 -1.24
CA GLN A 2 1.64 -15.55 -2.48
C GLN A 2 0.13 -15.40 -2.30
N ALA A 3 -0.45 -14.37 -2.92
CA ALA A 3 -1.90 -14.21 -2.95
C ALA A 3 -2.57 -15.42 -3.64
N PRO A 4 -3.78 -15.83 -3.22
CA PRO A 4 -4.51 -16.88 -3.92
C PRO A 4 -4.83 -16.44 -5.36
N LYS A 5 -4.78 -17.38 -6.32
CA LYS A 5 -4.96 -17.10 -7.77
C LYS A 5 -6.28 -16.41 -8.14
N GLN A 6 -7.25 -16.44 -7.24
CA GLN A 6 -8.59 -15.87 -7.43
C GLN A 6 -8.94 -14.93 -6.27
N LEU A 7 -7.96 -14.19 -5.76
CA LEU A 7 -8.17 -13.22 -4.67
C LEU A 7 -9.33 -12.27 -5.01
N SER A 8 -9.42 -11.83 -6.27
CA SER A 8 -10.51 -10.97 -6.74
C SER A 8 -11.93 -11.54 -6.65
N ASN A 9 -12.10 -12.85 -6.44
CA ASN A 9 -13.43 -13.46 -6.25
C ASN A 9 -13.94 -13.30 -4.81
N LEU A 10 -13.10 -12.82 -3.88
CA LEU A 10 -13.48 -12.60 -2.49
C LEU A 10 -14.09 -11.20 -2.32
N GLU A 11 -15.19 -10.92 -3.00
CA GLU A 11 -15.78 -9.57 -3.10
C GLU A 11 -16.12 -8.91 -1.76
N ASP A 12 -16.42 -9.72 -0.73
CA ASP A 12 -16.70 -9.27 0.64
C ASP A 12 -15.46 -9.19 1.55
N LEU A 13 -14.25 -9.41 1.01
CA LEU A 13 -13.02 -9.37 1.79
C LEU A 13 -12.75 -7.95 2.30
N GLN A 14 -12.63 -7.83 3.62
CA GLN A 14 -12.33 -6.56 4.30
C GLN A 14 -10.89 -6.44 4.76
N THR A 15 -10.24 -7.58 5.02
CA THR A 15 -8.87 -7.63 5.51
C THR A 15 -8.07 -8.59 4.65
N LEU A 16 -6.95 -8.10 4.12
CA LEU A 16 -5.96 -8.90 3.43
C LEU A 16 -4.61 -8.71 4.13
N GLU A 17 -4.20 -9.72 4.89
CA GLU A 17 -2.95 -9.67 5.65
C GLU A 17 -1.89 -10.60 5.06
N THR A 18 -0.65 -10.12 5.02
CA THR A 18 0.57 -10.89 4.73
C THR A 18 0.57 -11.56 3.35
N VAL A 19 0.28 -10.78 2.31
CA VAL A 19 0.48 -11.20 0.90
C VAL A 19 1.76 -10.65 0.32
N GLU A 20 2.46 -11.43 -0.47
CA GLU A 20 3.61 -10.97 -1.23
C GLU A 20 3.17 -10.23 -2.49
N ALA A 21 3.88 -9.16 -2.83
CA ALA A 21 3.72 -8.50 -4.12
C ALA A 21 3.97 -9.49 -5.27
N SER A 22 3.20 -9.33 -6.33
CA SER A 22 3.32 -10.09 -7.56
C SER A 22 2.75 -9.27 -8.71
N LYS A 23 3.11 -9.64 -9.95
CA LYS A 23 2.72 -8.92 -11.16
C LYS A 23 1.21 -8.72 -11.29
N ASP A 24 0.43 -9.68 -10.82
CA ASP A 24 -1.03 -9.68 -10.96
C ASP A 24 -1.75 -9.12 -9.72
N LEU A 25 -1.03 -8.81 -8.63
CA LEU A 25 -1.64 -8.41 -7.36
C LEU A 25 -2.44 -7.10 -7.51
N ALA A 26 -1.88 -6.11 -8.21
CA ALA A 26 -2.55 -4.83 -8.43
C ALA A 26 -3.91 -5.00 -9.15
N GLU A 27 -3.95 -5.82 -10.20
CA GLU A 27 -5.17 -6.10 -10.96
C GLU A 27 -6.22 -6.86 -10.13
N GLN A 28 -5.77 -7.76 -9.25
CA GLN A 28 -6.67 -8.47 -8.35
C GLN A 28 -7.23 -7.57 -7.25
N LEU A 29 -6.39 -6.70 -6.67
CA LEU A 29 -6.79 -5.73 -5.64
C LEU A 29 -7.79 -4.71 -6.17
N ALA A 30 -7.66 -4.28 -7.43
CA ALA A 30 -8.58 -3.30 -8.04
C ALA A 30 -10.05 -3.76 -8.07
N LYS A 31 -10.32 -5.06 -7.94
CA LYS A 31 -11.67 -5.63 -7.90
C LYS A 31 -12.25 -5.72 -6.48
N LEU A 32 -11.43 -5.53 -5.44
CA LEU A 32 -11.78 -5.73 -4.03
C LEU A 32 -12.10 -4.39 -3.34
N THR A 33 -13.26 -3.83 -3.66
CA THR A 33 -13.67 -2.49 -3.20
C THR A 33 -14.05 -2.39 -1.72
N LYS A 34 -14.24 -3.54 -1.04
CA LYS A 34 -14.60 -3.61 0.38
C LYS A 34 -13.39 -3.69 1.34
N LEU A 35 -12.17 -3.74 0.80
CA LEU A 35 -10.96 -3.79 1.61
C LEU A 35 -10.80 -2.53 2.48
N GLN A 36 -10.48 -2.77 3.74
CA GLN A 36 -10.22 -1.78 4.77
C GLN A 36 -8.78 -1.87 5.28
N SER A 37 -8.27 -3.10 5.42
CA SER A 37 -6.92 -3.38 5.90
C SER A 37 -6.15 -4.20 4.89
N VAL A 38 -5.00 -3.68 4.43
CA VAL A 38 -4.16 -4.38 3.44
C VAL A 38 -2.70 -4.36 3.89
N TRP A 39 -2.08 -5.53 3.99
CA TRP A 39 -0.66 -5.71 4.29
C TRP A 39 0.04 -6.45 3.15
N ILE A 40 1.01 -5.78 2.54
CA ILE A 40 1.76 -6.29 1.40
C ILE A 40 3.24 -6.34 1.75
N ASP A 41 3.85 -7.49 1.53
CA ASP A 41 5.26 -7.77 1.75
C ASP A 41 5.99 -8.01 0.43
N LYS A 42 7.32 -7.95 0.46
CA LYS A 42 8.17 -8.14 -0.72
C LYS A 42 7.85 -7.24 -1.92
N ILE A 43 7.53 -5.97 -1.67
CA ILE A 43 7.30 -4.98 -2.72
C ILE A 43 8.65 -4.62 -3.36
N HIS A 44 8.72 -4.70 -4.68
CA HIS A 44 9.84 -4.19 -5.48
C HIS A 44 9.51 -2.80 -6.04
N ALA A 45 10.53 -1.97 -6.30
CA ALA A 45 10.35 -0.64 -6.86
C ALA A 45 9.51 -0.64 -8.16
N VAL A 46 9.69 -1.67 -9.00
CA VAL A 46 8.97 -1.84 -10.28
C VAL A 46 7.45 -2.02 -10.11
N ASP A 47 7.00 -2.52 -8.96
CA ASP A 47 5.58 -2.78 -8.69
C ASP A 47 4.86 -1.58 -8.05
N CYS A 48 5.61 -0.64 -7.48
CA CYS A 48 5.08 0.48 -6.67
C CYS A 48 4.01 1.28 -7.41
N ALA A 49 4.27 1.66 -8.67
CA ALA A 49 3.36 2.52 -9.43
C ALA A 49 1.96 1.89 -9.60
N ASN A 50 1.89 0.65 -10.08
CA ASN A 50 0.63 -0.04 -10.32
C ASN A 50 -0.05 -0.44 -9.00
N LEU A 51 0.73 -0.93 -8.04
CA LEU A 51 0.20 -1.41 -6.77
C LEU A 51 -0.41 -0.27 -5.94
N PHE A 52 0.29 0.85 -5.83
CA PHE A 52 -0.17 1.99 -5.04
C PHE A 52 -1.32 2.73 -5.72
N ALA A 53 -1.36 2.75 -7.06
CA ALA A 53 -2.53 3.22 -7.79
C ALA A 53 -3.77 2.35 -7.49
N ALA A 54 -3.64 1.02 -7.51
CA ALA A 54 -4.76 0.13 -7.20
C ALA A 54 -5.26 0.29 -5.75
N LEU A 55 -4.34 0.40 -4.78
CA LEU A 55 -4.68 0.66 -3.37
C LEU A 55 -5.37 2.02 -3.17
N SER A 56 -4.99 3.01 -3.96
CA SER A 56 -5.55 4.37 -3.87
C SER A 56 -7.04 4.42 -4.22
N MET A 57 -7.50 3.55 -5.11
CA MET A 57 -8.90 3.47 -5.55
C MET A 57 -9.82 2.75 -4.55
N MET A 58 -9.30 2.30 -3.40
CA MET A 58 -10.10 1.58 -2.41
C MET A 58 -10.86 2.56 -1.51
N PRO A 59 -12.20 2.66 -1.61
CA PRO A 59 -12.97 3.70 -0.93
C PRO A 59 -13.10 3.48 0.59
N LEU A 60 -12.79 2.28 1.07
CA LEU A 60 -12.92 1.92 2.49
C LEU A 60 -11.57 1.73 3.19
N LEU A 61 -10.44 1.95 2.49
CA LEU A 61 -9.11 1.71 3.03
C LEU A 61 -8.87 2.58 4.27
N SER A 62 -8.57 1.94 5.40
CA SER A 62 -8.36 2.57 6.71
C SER A 62 -6.99 2.25 7.32
N SER A 63 -6.39 1.13 6.92
CA SER A 63 -5.09 0.66 7.39
C SER A 63 -4.26 0.06 6.26
N LEU A 64 -3.01 0.54 6.12
CA LEU A 64 -2.08 0.05 5.12
C LEU A 64 -0.73 -0.30 5.74
N LEU A 65 -0.19 -1.48 5.40
CA LEU A 65 1.18 -1.87 5.68
C LEU A 65 1.88 -2.24 4.38
N LEU A 66 2.97 -1.55 4.08
CA LEU A 66 3.79 -1.76 2.88
C LEU A 66 5.20 -2.14 3.33
N SER A 67 5.69 -3.28 2.87
CA SER A 67 7.03 -3.79 3.17
C SER A 67 7.77 -4.10 1.88
N ALA A 68 8.91 -3.43 1.68
CA ALA A 68 9.84 -3.67 0.60
C ALA A 68 10.42 -5.09 0.67
N SER A 69 10.94 -5.61 -0.45
CA SER A 69 11.60 -6.92 -0.45
C SER A 69 12.85 -6.98 0.41
N ASP A 70 13.55 -5.86 0.55
CA ASP A 70 14.70 -5.69 1.41
C ASP A 70 14.91 -4.21 1.74
N GLU A 71 15.91 -3.93 2.57
CA GLU A 71 16.23 -2.58 3.06
C GLU A 71 16.78 -1.63 1.99
N ASN A 72 17.21 -2.14 0.83
CA ASN A 72 17.75 -1.33 -0.26
C ASN A 72 16.69 -1.01 -1.33
N GLU A 73 15.55 -1.70 -1.32
CA GLU A 73 14.48 -1.44 -2.27
C GLU A 73 13.73 -0.14 -1.92
N GLU A 74 13.65 0.72 -2.93
CA GLU A 74 13.08 2.06 -2.80
C GLU A 74 11.58 2.03 -3.11
N LEU A 75 10.77 2.42 -2.14
CA LEU A 75 9.32 2.49 -2.29
C LEU A 75 8.90 3.87 -2.78
N CYS A 76 8.63 4.00 -4.09
CA CYS A 76 8.13 5.24 -4.66
C CYS A 76 6.64 5.44 -4.33
N LEU A 77 6.34 6.30 -3.35
CA LEU A 77 4.98 6.55 -2.87
C LEU A 77 4.18 7.56 -3.72
N GLN A 78 4.73 8.03 -4.85
CA GLN A 78 4.11 9.08 -5.67
C GLN A 78 2.71 8.70 -6.20
N ALA A 79 2.49 7.42 -6.46
CA ALA A 79 1.21 6.87 -6.92
C ALA A 79 0.22 6.58 -5.77
N LEU A 80 0.65 6.67 -4.51
CA LEU A 80 -0.21 6.46 -3.35
C LEU A 80 -0.98 7.75 -3.03
N LYS A 81 -2.20 7.83 -3.59
CA LYS A 81 -3.11 8.98 -3.48
C LYS A 81 -4.51 8.50 -3.06
N PRO A 82 -4.70 8.09 -1.78
CA PRO A 82 -5.92 7.42 -1.36
C PRO A 82 -7.19 8.25 -1.58
N GLU A 83 -8.18 7.69 -2.27
CA GLU A 83 -9.51 8.30 -2.37
C GLU A 83 -10.25 8.27 -1.02
N SER A 84 -9.95 7.26 -0.20
CA SER A 84 -10.50 7.10 1.14
C SER A 84 -9.96 8.17 2.10
N ASP A 85 -10.89 8.88 2.75
CA ASP A 85 -10.61 9.77 3.88
C ASP A 85 -10.45 9.00 5.21
N LYS A 86 -10.66 7.68 5.20
CA LYS A 86 -10.60 6.81 6.38
C LYS A 86 -9.21 6.29 6.67
N LEU A 87 -8.25 6.46 5.75
CA LEU A 87 -6.88 5.97 5.95
C LEU A 87 -6.23 6.71 7.12
N HIS A 88 -6.19 6.04 8.27
CA HIS A 88 -5.69 6.61 9.51
C HIS A 88 -4.46 5.88 10.04
N ARG A 89 -4.12 4.71 9.50
CA ARG A 89 -2.94 3.93 9.86
C ARG A 89 -2.10 3.63 8.63
N LEU A 90 -0.84 4.06 8.65
CA LEU A 90 0.15 3.77 7.61
C LEU A 90 1.42 3.21 8.25
N ILE A 91 1.88 2.07 7.75
CA ILE A 91 3.13 1.44 8.15
C ILE A 91 3.94 1.21 6.88
N ILE A 92 5.15 1.76 6.83
CA ILE A 92 6.04 1.61 5.68
C ILE A 92 7.38 1.08 6.17
N ARG A 93 7.80 -0.04 5.61
CA ARG A 93 9.11 -0.65 5.80
C ARG A 93 9.81 -0.71 4.46
N GLY A 94 10.86 0.08 4.27
CA GLY A 94 11.61 0.13 3.00
C GLY A 94 12.35 1.44 2.84
N CYS A 95 13.30 1.47 1.90
CA CYS A 95 14.06 2.68 1.59
C CYS A 95 13.13 3.74 0.98
N TRP A 96 13.33 5.00 1.36
CA TRP A 96 12.52 6.10 0.87
C TRP A 96 13.30 6.86 -0.20
N ALA A 97 12.61 7.15 -1.31
CA ALA A 97 13.10 8.05 -2.34
C ALA A 97 13.33 9.47 -1.78
N ASP A 98 14.19 10.23 -2.41
CA ASP A 98 14.24 11.68 -2.21
C ASP A 98 12.84 12.29 -2.35
N LYS A 99 12.51 13.26 -1.48
CA LYS A 99 11.22 13.95 -1.47
C LYS A 99 10.01 13.05 -1.22
N THR A 100 10.20 11.85 -0.67
CA THR A 100 9.06 10.98 -0.27
C THR A 100 8.05 11.70 0.63
N LEU A 101 8.52 12.58 1.52
CA LEU A 101 7.65 13.41 2.38
C LEU A 101 6.82 14.46 1.63
N GLU A 102 7.16 14.76 0.37
CA GLU A 102 6.38 15.62 -0.53
C GLU A 102 5.33 14.82 -1.33
N CYS A 103 5.28 13.48 -1.18
CA CYS A 103 4.24 12.67 -1.82
C CYS A 103 2.86 12.95 -1.23
N PRO A 104 1.77 12.83 -2.02
CA PRO A 104 0.42 13.19 -1.60
C PRO A 104 -0.05 12.51 -0.31
N ILE A 105 0.41 11.27 -0.06
CA ILE A 105 0.08 10.52 1.16
C ILE A 105 0.46 11.25 2.46
N PHE A 106 1.54 12.04 2.45
CA PHE A 106 1.99 12.82 3.61
C PHE A 106 1.57 14.29 3.57
N LEU A 107 1.17 14.79 2.40
CA LEU A 107 0.63 16.15 2.25
C LEU A 107 -0.89 16.15 2.43
N ASP A 108 -1.65 16.15 1.34
CA ASP A 108 -3.11 16.32 1.33
C ASP A 108 -3.83 15.26 2.16
N HIS A 109 -3.37 14.01 2.10
CA HIS A 109 -3.96 12.89 2.83
C HIS A 109 -3.41 12.75 4.26
N GLY A 110 -2.26 13.37 4.55
CA GLY A 110 -1.59 13.27 5.84
C GLY A 110 -2.45 13.74 7.01
N ARG A 111 -3.39 14.65 6.77
CA ARG A 111 -4.35 15.15 7.78
C ARG A 111 -5.23 14.06 8.42
N ASN A 112 -5.43 12.94 7.74
CA ASN A 112 -6.25 11.83 8.23
C ASN A 112 -5.43 10.77 8.99
N LEU A 113 -4.10 10.77 8.84
CA LEU A 113 -3.21 9.82 9.48
C LEU A 113 -3.14 10.09 11.00
N LYS A 114 -3.48 9.05 11.78
CA LYS A 114 -3.40 9.03 13.25
C LYS A 114 -2.25 8.17 13.75
N TYR A 115 -1.76 7.26 12.90
CA TYR A 115 -0.66 6.37 13.19
C TYR A 115 0.24 6.25 11.97
N LEU A 116 1.52 6.54 12.17
CA LEU A 116 2.59 6.34 11.21
C LEU A 116 3.71 5.55 11.88
N ALA A 117 4.12 4.44 11.27
CA ALA A 117 5.35 3.75 11.65
C ALA A 117 6.22 3.57 10.42
N ILE A 118 7.50 3.89 10.57
CA ILE A 118 8.49 3.85 9.49
C ILE A 118 9.70 3.06 9.95
N SER A 119 10.23 2.22 9.06
CA SER A 119 11.48 1.49 9.28
C SER A 119 12.21 1.31 7.95
N TRP A 120 13.54 1.15 8.02
CA TRP A 120 14.42 1.07 6.85
C TRP A 120 14.37 2.29 5.91
N CYS A 121 13.86 3.43 6.39
CA CYS A 121 13.58 4.60 5.56
C CYS A 121 14.82 5.38 5.08
N GLY A 122 16.02 5.05 5.54
CA GLY A 122 17.26 5.72 5.12
C GLY A 122 17.34 7.23 5.45
N LEU A 123 16.38 7.76 6.21
CA LEU A 123 16.31 9.14 6.71
C LEU A 123 17.33 9.44 7.82
#